data_AF-A0AAU2RGS4-F1
#
_entry.id   AF-A0AAU2RGS4-F1
#
_cell.length_a   1.000
_cell.length_b   1.000
_cell.length_c   1.000
_cell.angle_alpha   90.00
_cell.angle_beta   90.00
_cell.angle_gamma   90.00
#
_symmetry.space_group_name_H-M   'P 1'
#
loop_
_entity.id
_entity.type
_entity.pdbx_description
1 polymer ?
#
loop_
_entity_poly.entity_id
_entity_poly.type
_entity_poly.pdbx_seq_one_letter_code
_entity_poly.pdbx_strand_id
1 'polypeptide(L)' 'MTWGGVELEPEAEQWLLGLSAGHRGTVAFYVDLLAVRGPLLTEPYSRELDGKLRELRFHLDSTRSASPTGSPPGAGSSC' A
#
# COMPACT_ATOMS: atom_id res chain seq x y z
N MET A 1 -0.40 0.41 20.25
CA MET A 1 -1.64 1.22 20.11
C MET A 1 -1.63 1.75 18.68
N THR A 2 -2.66 1.45 17.89
CA THR A 2 -2.82 2.01 16.54
C THR A 2 -3.37 3.43 16.69
N TRP A 3 -2.88 4.37 15.88
CA TRP A 3 -3.35 5.75 15.93
C TRP A 3 -4.81 5.86 15.46
N GLY A 4 -5.21 5.02 14.50
CA GLY A 4 -6.56 4.96 13.97
C GLY A 4 -6.69 3.93 12.86
N GLY A 5 -7.83 3.96 12.15
CA GLY A 5 -8.03 3.25 10.89
C GLY A 5 -7.61 4.11 9.69
N VAL A 6 -7.18 3.46 8.62
CA VAL A 6 -6.90 4.10 7.33
C VAL A 6 -8.05 3.78 6.39
N GLU A 7 -8.75 4.81 5.93
CA GLU A 7 -9.79 4.70 4.90
C GLU A 7 -9.19 5.06 3.54
N LEU A 8 -9.62 4.36 2.50
CA LEU A 8 -9.17 4.56 1.12
C LEU A 8 -10.28 5.17 0.29
N GLU A 9 -9.97 6.26 -0.41
CA GLU A 9 -10.85 6.82 -1.42
C GLU A 9 -10.93 5.88 -2.65
N PRO A 10 -12.08 5.83 -3.37
CA PRO A 10 -12.27 4.92 -4.50
C PRO A 10 -11.23 5.07 -5.61
N GLU A 11 -10.69 6.28 -5.82
CA GLU A 11 -9.63 6.53 -6.80
C GLU A 11 -8.30 5.88 -6.37
N ALA A 12 -7.98 5.93 -5.07
CA ALA A 12 -6.78 5.29 -4.51
C ALA A 12 -6.89 3.76 -4.55
N GLU A 13 -8.09 3.21 -4.31
CA GLU A 13 -8.34 1.78 -4.44
C GLU A 13 -8.13 1.31 -5.89
N GLN A 14 -8.71 2.01 -6.87
CA GLN A 14 -8.52 1.69 -8.29
C GLN A 14 -7.06 1.75 -8.71
N TRP A 15 -6.32 2.76 -8.24
CA TRP A 15 -4.88 2.87 -8.47
C TRP A 15 -4.11 1.69 -7.84
N LEU A 16 -4.41 1.33 -6.60
CA LEU A 16 -3.78 0.21 -5.89
C LEU A 16 -4.01 -1.13 -6.59
N LEU A 17 -5.23 -1.35 -7.10
CA LEU A 17 -5.57 -2.56 -7.86
C LEU A 17 -4.80 -2.65 -9.19
N GLY A 18 -4.43 -1.51 -9.78
CA GLY A 18 -3.62 -1.44 -10.99
C GLY A 18 -2.12 -1.74 -10.78
N LEU A 19 -1.65 -1.85 -9.54
CA LEU A 19 -0.25 -2.15 -9.21
C LEU A 19 0.06 -3.65 -9.29
N SER A 20 1.35 -3.97 -9.50
CA SER A 20 1.85 -5.34 -9.37
C SER A 20 1.73 -5.84 -7.93
N ALA A 21 1.71 -7.16 -7.73
CA ALA A 21 1.62 -7.74 -6.38
C ALA A 21 2.75 -7.26 -5.45
N GLY A 22 3.98 -7.12 -5.99
CA GLY A 22 5.12 -6.57 -5.24
C GLY A 22 4.89 -5.12 -4.82
N HIS A 23 4.45 -4.26 -5.75
CA HIS A 23 4.15 -2.86 -5.43
C HIS A 23 2.98 -2.71 -4.46
N ARG A 24 1.93 -3.55 -4.58
CA ARG A 24 0.83 -3.56 -3.59
C ARG A 24 1.34 -3.92 -2.20
N GLY A 25 2.24 -4.89 -2.08
CA GLY A 25 2.88 -5.23 -0.80
C GLY A 25 3.64 -4.05 -0.20
N THR A 26 4.40 -3.32 -1.02
CA THR A 26 5.08 -2.09 -0.60
C THR A 26 4.09 -1.05 -0.09
N VAL A 27 3.03 -0.74 -0.86
CA VAL A 27 2.02 0.25 -0.44
C VAL A 27 1.32 -0.18 0.86
N ALA A 28 0.91 -1.45 0.98
CA ALA A 28 0.28 -1.99 2.18
C ALA A 28 1.17 -1.80 3.43
N PHE A 29 2.48 -2.07 3.31
CA PHE A 29 3.43 -1.83 4.41
C PHE A 29 3.44 -0.37 4.88
N TYR A 30 3.44 0.59 3.95
CA TYR A 30 3.42 2.02 4.30
C TYR A 30 2.07 2.46 4.88
N VAL A 31 0.96 1.90 4.40
CA VAL A 31 -0.38 2.12 4.96
C VAL A 31 -0.47 1.58 6.39
N ASP A 32 0.04 0.38 6.65
CA ASP A 32 0.10 -0.19 8.00
C ASP A 32 0.97 0.67 8.93
N LEU A 33 2.11 1.14 8.43
CA LEU A 33 2.98 2.06 9.17
C LEU A 33 2.25 3.36 9.53
N LEU A 34 1.43 3.89 8.62
CA LEU A 34 0.59 5.06 8.86
C LEU A 34 -0.51 4.76 9.88
N ALA A 35 -1.17 3.60 9.83
CA ALA A 35 -2.18 3.21 10.81
C ALA A 35 -1.58 3.09 12.24
N VAL A 36 -0.34 2.63 12.34
CA VAL A 36 0.36 2.48 13.62
C VAL A 36 0.87 3.82 14.15
N ARG A 37 1.51 4.64 13.32
CA ARG A 37 2.20 5.87 13.78
C ARG A 37 1.40 7.15 13.60
N GLY A 38 0.52 7.20 12.62
CA GLY A 38 -0.31 8.36 12.32
C GLY A 38 0.51 9.64 12.12
N PRO A 39 0.14 10.76 12.78
CA PRO A 39 0.83 12.05 12.70
C PRO A 39 2.28 12.03 13.19
N LEU A 40 2.66 11.01 13.97
CA LEU A 40 4.04 10.82 14.42
C LEU A 40 4.93 10.29 13.30
N LEU A 41 4.34 9.82 12.17
CA LEU A 41 5.09 9.54 10.97
C LEU A 41 5.58 10.87 10.38
N THR A 42 6.89 10.94 10.23
CA THR A 42 7.63 12.11 9.76
C THR A 42 8.69 11.64 8.76
N GLU A 43 9.61 12.51 8.41
CA GLU A 43 10.68 12.24 7.47
C GLU A 43 11.55 11.06 7.96
N PRO A 44 12.02 10.19 7.03
CA PRO A 44 11.95 10.31 5.57
C PRO A 44 10.65 9.74 4.94
N TYR A 45 9.73 9.21 5.73
CA TYR A 45 8.62 8.39 5.24
C TYR A 45 7.35 9.18 4.91
N SER A 46 7.13 10.31 5.58
CA SER A 46 6.05 11.22 5.24
C SER A 46 6.46 12.66 5.45
N ARG A 47 5.87 13.55 4.66
CA ARG A 47 6.08 14.98 4.75
C ARG A 47 4.76 15.68 5.01
N GLU A 48 4.74 16.59 5.97
CA GLU A 48 3.60 17.49 6.17
C GLU A 48 3.56 18.50 5.01
N LEU A 49 2.42 18.58 4.33
CA LEU A 49 2.22 19.52 3.22
C LEU A 49 1.56 20.80 3.72
N ASP A 50 0.40 20.67 4.37
CA ASP A 50 -0.33 21.80 4.93
C ASP A 50 -1.34 21.34 6.01
N GLY A 51 -1.24 21.90 7.21
CA GLY A 51 -2.11 21.61 8.35
C GLY A 51 -2.19 20.12 8.70
N LYS A 52 -3.27 19.46 8.27
CA LYS A 52 -3.50 18.01 8.50
C LYS A 52 -3.15 17.14 7.30
N LEU A 53 -2.82 17.74 6.15
CA LEU A 53 -2.47 17.02 4.93
C LEU A 53 -1.01 16.56 4.99
N ARG A 54 -0.80 15.27 4.77
CA ARG A 54 0.52 14.64 4.75
C ARG A 54 0.68 13.80 3.50
N GLU A 55 1.85 13.90 2.89
CA GLU A 55 2.26 13.06 1.77
C GLU A 55 3.02 11.85 2.30
N LEU A 56 2.60 10.65 1.90
CA LEU A 56 3.32 9.41 2.17
C LEU A 56 4.33 9.17 1.04
N ARG A 57 5.61 9.08 1.37
CA ARG A 57 6.70 9.00 0.40
C ARG A 57 7.24 7.58 0.34
N PHE A 58 7.01 6.93 -0.80
CA PHE A 58 7.53 5.60 -1.09
C PHE A 58 7.90 5.50 -2.57
N HIS A 59 8.84 4.62 -2.88
CA HIS A 59 9.29 4.39 -4.25
C HIS A 59 8.72 3.06 -4.74
N LEU A 60 7.99 3.11 -5.85
CA LEU A 60 7.60 1.94 -6.63
C LEU A 60 8.48 1.94 -7.87
N ASP A 61 9.28 0.89 -8.06
CA ASP A 61 10.10 0.75 -9.26
C ASP A 61 9.21 0.77 -10.51
N SER A 62 9.68 1.35 -11.61
CA SER A 62 8.88 1.60 -12.83
C SER A 62 8.57 0.33 -13.65
N THR A 63 8.29 -0.80 -13.01
CA THR A 63 7.88 -2.03 -13.69
C THR A 63 6.35 -2.09 -13.76
N ARG A 64 5.76 -1.21 -14.58
CA ARG A 64 4.33 -1.26 -14.92
C ARG A 64 4.08 -2.38 -15.94
N SER A 65 4.20 -3.62 -15.49
CA SER A 65 3.78 -4.80 -16.26
C SER A 65 3.50 -5.98 -15.33
N ALA A 66 2.42 -5.88 -14.55
CA ALA A 66 1.82 -7.08 -13.97
C ALA A 66 1.04 -7.79 -15.07
N SER A 67 1.66 -8.78 -15.72
CA SER A 67 0.91 -9.80 -16.46
C SER A 67 0.00 -10.54 -15.46
N PRO A 68 -1.31 -10.71 -15.73
CA PRO A 68 -2.17 -11.51 -14.89
C PRO A 68 -1.86 -12.99 -15.15
N THR A 69 -0.85 -13.52 -14.47
CA THR A 69 -0.63 -14.97 -14.42
C THR A 69 -0.34 -15.38 -12.99
N GLY A 70 -1.33 -15.14 -12.13
CA GLY A 70 -1.48 -15.89 -10.89
C GLY A 70 -2.14 -17.21 -11.21
N SER A 71 -1.37 -18.20 -11.66
CA SER A 71 -1.80 -19.59 -11.54
C SER A 71 -1.92 -19.90 -10.04
N PRO A 72 -3.07 -20.38 -9.54
CA PRO A 72 -3.18 -20.77 -8.14
C PRO A 72 -2.30 -22.00 -7.86
N PRO A 73 -1.50 -22.01 -6.78
CA PRO A 73 -0.78 -23.19 -6.36
C PRO A 73 -1.77 -24.21 -5.76
N GLY A 74 -1.84 -25.38 -6.37
CA GLY A 74 -2.16 -26.64 -5.71
C GLY A 74 -3.57 -26.80 -5.14
N ALA A 75 -4.50 -27.25 -5.98
CA ALA A 75 -5.55 -28.18 -5.53
C ALA A 75 -5.05 -29.62 -5.76
N GLY A 76 -4.02 -30.00 -5.02
CA GLY A 76 -3.69 -31.40 -4.81
C GLY A 76 -4.21 -31.79 -3.43
N SER A 77 -5.38 -32.44 -3.37
CA SER A 77 -5.71 -33.43 -2.34
C SER A 77 -7.09 -34.05 -2.56
N SER A 78 -7.07 -35.39 -2.54
CA SER A 78 -8.16 -36.33 -2.29
C SER A 78 -9.08 -36.72 -3.45
N CYS A 79 -8.72 -37.80 -4.16
CA CYS A 79 -9.30 -39.16 -4.04
C CYS A 79 -8.65 -40.09 -5.08
#